data_AF-A0A7C2UZY0-F1
#
_entry.id   AF-A0A7C2UZY0-F1
#
_cell.length_a   1.000
_cell.length_b   1.000
_cell.length_c   1.000
_cell.angle_alpha   90.00
_cell.angle_beta   90.00
_cell.angle_gamma   90.00
#
_symmetry.space_group_name_H-M   'P 1'
#
loop_
_entity.id
_entity.type
_entity.pdbx_description
1 polymer ?
#
loop_
_entity_poly.entity_id
_entity_poly.type
_entity_poly.pdbx_seq_one_letter_code
_entity_poly.pdbx_strand_id
1 'polypeptide(L)'
;MRGIAVVWLAALLSIAWADGLREATLILRGEPLSLSPPPLWDGRELWLPVSHLERLGVPLEVGASSVRIPHIPSDQPAAHVPVEPKRGAPCIPVRGLVRRLGGFTRWDEASSSLSILARLQQAHLEVNTLHLKTSLPVAWRAFALENPSRLVIDLAGCALPDVPLPLPESSGAVKAVRIAQFDPHTVRLVLEMDAPAATPTQGLDSEWQVALTAAPASLPEPPAETPQSPPAEPAPEAPPTPLEIPPLQRDASGVVRLTLPLPEGARPRVLFLEDPLRIAVDVPGYLPEPVERAIDDPSLFVRTLRAAPLEGGMVRIVLELARSVGAQVLSGKVGVTLNLRAPRNTGGKLRDKIIVIDPGHGGAQAGARWREGKTVIEEKTIALAIGLHIAELLSREGAKVILTRAEDKAVGLYERTALANGANAHFFLSIHCDSNPRPNSASGTTIYYHKDDADSRALGQALLNEIVKVSGLPSRGVRSDSVLYQTGLAVLRTSQMPAVLIEVGYLNHSFDRAKLVNPDFQKRVAEAIVRGLKAHVEGR
;
A
#
# COMPACT_ATOMS: atom_id res chain seq x y z
N MET A 1 -27.22 -10.14 33.98
CA MET A 1 -26.58 -11.48 33.93
C MET A 1 -25.44 -11.44 32.90
N ARG A 2 -24.77 -12.57 32.59
CA ARG A 2 -23.53 -12.65 31.77
C ARG A 2 -23.66 -11.97 30.39
N GLY A 3 -22.58 -11.36 29.88
CA GLY A 3 -22.56 -10.62 28.59
C GLY A 3 -21.20 -10.06 28.17
N ILE A 4 -20.15 -10.88 28.28
CA ILE A 4 -18.73 -10.73 27.91
C ILE A 4 -18.38 -9.63 26.88
N ALA A 5 -17.34 -8.82 27.16
CA ALA A 5 -16.82 -7.79 26.26
C ALA A 5 -15.91 -8.34 25.12
N VAL A 6 -15.98 -7.71 23.94
CA VAL A 6 -15.22 -8.05 22.71
C VAL A 6 -14.21 -6.94 22.36
N VAL A 7 -13.09 -7.29 21.69
CA VAL A 7 -11.74 -6.74 21.95
C VAL A 7 -11.01 -6.56 20.50
N TRP A 8 -10.26 -5.47 20.11
CA TRP A 8 -9.55 -5.03 18.81
C TRP A 8 -8.06 -4.43 18.86
N LEU A 9 -7.22 -4.39 17.80
CA LEU A 9 -5.72 -4.47 17.89
C LEU A 9 -4.81 -3.20 17.65
N ALA A 10 -3.82 -2.89 18.55
CA ALA A 10 -2.55 -2.11 18.33
C ALA A 10 -1.54 -2.02 19.55
N ALA A 11 -0.23 -2.34 19.42
CA ALA A 11 0.85 -2.02 20.41
C ALA A 11 2.30 -2.11 19.83
N LEU A 12 3.34 -1.77 20.63
CA LEU A 12 4.74 -1.52 20.20
C LEU A 12 5.83 -2.13 21.14
N LEU A 13 7.10 -2.07 20.68
CA LEU A 13 8.38 -2.37 21.36
C LEU A 13 8.84 -3.85 21.49
N SER A 14 10.13 -4.05 21.82
CA SER A 14 10.98 -5.07 21.18
C SER A 14 12.09 -5.71 22.03
N ILE A 15 12.31 -7.02 21.88
CA ILE A 15 13.52 -7.79 22.29
C ILE A 15 13.88 -8.78 21.15
N ALA A 16 15.10 -9.35 21.12
CA ALA A 16 15.66 -10.11 19.98
C ALA A 16 16.15 -11.53 20.31
N TRP A 17 16.50 -12.29 19.25
CA TRP A 17 17.04 -13.68 19.22
C TRP A 17 16.01 -14.79 19.58
N ALA A 18 16.15 -16.06 19.18
CA ALA A 18 17.20 -16.68 18.35
C ALA A 18 16.67 -17.41 17.09
N ASP A 19 15.45 -17.96 17.11
CA ASP A 19 14.93 -18.89 16.08
C ASP A 19 14.22 -18.21 14.89
N GLY A 20 14.41 -16.89 14.70
CA GLY A 20 13.61 -16.06 13.80
C GLY A 20 12.19 -15.74 14.30
N LEU A 21 11.55 -16.69 15.01
CA LEU A 21 10.24 -16.53 15.67
C LEU A 21 10.33 -15.58 16.89
N ARG A 22 9.78 -14.38 16.73
CA ARG A 22 9.52 -13.40 17.80
C ARG A 22 8.16 -13.68 18.45
N GLU A 23 7.96 -13.25 19.69
CA GLU A 23 6.62 -13.26 20.30
C GLU A 23 5.82 -12.02 19.86
N ALA A 24 4.52 -12.18 19.69
CA ALA A 24 3.62 -11.15 19.20
C ALA A 24 2.36 -11.05 20.07
N THR A 25 2.12 -9.87 20.65
CA THR A 25 0.91 -9.60 21.44
C THR A 25 -0.31 -9.57 20.53
N LEU A 26 -1.38 -10.30 20.86
CA LEU A 26 -2.69 -10.10 20.25
C LEU A 26 -3.41 -8.98 21.01
N ILE A 27 -3.24 -7.74 20.59
CA ILE A 27 -3.94 -6.61 21.21
C ILE A 27 -5.40 -6.65 20.81
N LEU A 28 -6.30 -6.33 21.74
CA LEU A 28 -7.74 -6.25 21.57
C LEU A 28 -8.33 -5.19 22.61
N ARG A 29 -9.42 -4.36 22.55
CA ARG A 29 -9.69 -3.03 21.90
C ARG A 29 -8.69 -1.94 22.34
N GLY A 30 -7.49 -1.94 21.78
CA GLY A 30 -6.37 -1.15 22.28
C GLY A 30 -5.67 -1.80 23.48
N GLU A 31 -6.27 -2.82 24.11
CA GLU A 31 -5.72 -3.49 25.30
C GLU A 31 -4.88 -4.72 24.93
N PRO A 32 -3.64 -4.87 25.40
CA PRO A 32 -2.84 -6.06 25.07
C PRO A 32 -3.42 -7.34 25.72
N LEU A 33 -3.78 -8.38 24.95
CA LEU A 33 -3.99 -9.71 25.54
C LEU A 33 -2.66 -10.41 25.74
N SER A 34 -2.37 -10.74 27.00
CA SER A 34 -1.41 -11.79 27.33
C SER A 34 -2.01 -13.16 26.99
N LEU A 35 -1.33 -13.92 26.14
CA LEU A 35 -1.73 -15.25 25.69
C LEU A 35 -0.61 -16.24 25.99
N SER A 36 -0.97 -17.42 26.47
CA SER A 36 -0.04 -18.52 26.71
C SER A 36 -0.61 -19.81 26.09
N PRO A 37 0.12 -20.47 25.16
CA PRO A 37 1.35 -19.99 24.51
C PRO A 37 1.11 -18.70 23.69
N PRO A 38 2.10 -17.81 23.53
CA PRO A 38 1.93 -16.58 22.78
C PRO A 38 1.84 -16.82 21.25
N PRO A 39 1.18 -15.94 20.48
CA PRO A 39 1.36 -15.85 19.04
C PRO A 39 2.82 -15.56 18.68
N LEU A 40 3.27 -16.08 17.53
CA LEU A 40 4.66 -16.00 17.09
C LEU A 40 4.79 -15.39 15.69
N TRP A 41 5.74 -14.49 15.49
CA TRP A 41 6.00 -13.81 14.22
C TRP A 41 7.37 -14.20 13.66
N ASP A 42 7.42 -14.81 12.47
CA ASP A 42 8.67 -15.30 11.84
C ASP A 42 9.40 -14.25 10.97
N GLY A 43 8.87 -13.02 10.90
CA GLY A 43 9.32 -11.98 9.97
C GLY A 43 8.42 -11.80 8.74
N ARG A 44 7.44 -12.69 8.52
CA ARG A 44 6.56 -12.71 7.33
C ARG A 44 5.11 -13.06 7.67
N GLU A 45 4.91 -14.08 8.50
CA GLU A 45 3.64 -14.66 8.90
C GLU A 45 3.46 -14.61 10.44
N LEU A 46 2.21 -14.43 10.86
CA LEU A 46 1.81 -14.49 12.26
C LEU A 46 1.21 -15.87 12.53
N TRP A 47 1.83 -16.63 13.40
CA TRP A 47 1.43 -17.96 13.81
C TRP A 47 0.61 -17.87 15.10
N LEU A 48 -0.68 -18.17 15.01
CA LEU A 48 -1.60 -18.15 16.14
C LEU A 48 -1.80 -19.58 16.67
N PRO A 49 -1.51 -19.86 17.96
CA PRO A 49 -1.81 -21.14 18.57
C PRO A 49 -3.28 -21.53 18.46
N VAL A 50 -3.52 -22.79 18.09
CA VAL A 50 -4.85 -23.37 17.86
C VAL A 50 -5.76 -23.26 19.10
N SER A 51 -5.17 -23.28 20.30
CA SER A 51 -5.83 -23.05 21.59
C SER A 51 -6.44 -21.66 21.79
N HIS A 52 -6.30 -20.75 20.82
CA HIS A 52 -6.82 -19.38 20.90
C HIS A 52 -7.84 -19.06 19.80
N LEU A 53 -8.19 -20.02 18.93
CA LEU A 53 -9.05 -19.75 17.77
C LEU A 53 -10.50 -19.45 18.13
N GLU A 54 -11.03 -20.02 19.21
CA GLU A 54 -12.35 -19.67 19.75
C GLU A 54 -12.45 -18.17 20.10
N ARG A 55 -11.33 -17.54 20.47
CA ARG A 55 -11.25 -16.10 20.81
C ARG A 55 -11.44 -15.19 19.59
N LEU A 56 -11.37 -15.73 18.36
CA LEU A 56 -11.62 -14.99 17.13
C LEU A 56 -13.12 -14.78 16.86
N GLY A 57 -14.02 -15.48 17.56
CA GLY A 57 -15.47 -15.38 17.35
C GLY A 57 -15.96 -15.97 16.01
N VAL A 58 -15.10 -16.68 15.28
CA VAL A 58 -15.43 -17.33 14.00
C VAL A 58 -15.68 -18.82 14.24
N PRO A 59 -16.76 -19.42 13.71
CA PRO A 59 -16.95 -20.87 13.79
C PRO A 59 -15.85 -21.59 13.00
N LEU A 60 -15.05 -22.41 13.70
CA LEU A 60 -13.92 -23.15 13.16
C LEU A 60 -13.89 -24.55 13.78
N GLU A 61 -13.66 -25.57 12.95
CA GLU A 61 -13.53 -26.96 13.37
C GLU A 61 -12.05 -27.33 13.50
N VAL A 62 -11.58 -27.64 14.71
CA VAL A 62 -10.17 -27.98 14.95
C VAL A 62 -9.92 -29.47 14.73
N GLY A 63 -9.12 -29.81 13.71
CA GLY A 63 -8.59 -31.15 13.48
C GLY A 63 -7.10 -31.27 13.83
N ALA A 64 -6.56 -32.49 13.80
CA ALA A 64 -5.18 -32.78 14.23
C ALA A 64 -4.08 -32.16 13.32
N SER A 65 -4.37 -31.97 12.03
CA SER A 65 -3.43 -31.46 11.02
C SER A 65 -3.95 -30.24 10.24
N SER A 66 -5.23 -29.89 10.41
CA SER A 66 -5.82 -28.70 9.81
C SER A 66 -6.98 -28.16 10.65
N VAL A 67 -7.23 -26.86 10.53
CA VAL A 67 -8.46 -26.22 11.00
C VAL A 67 -9.39 -26.08 9.80
N ARG A 68 -10.62 -26.57 9.92
CA ARG A 68 -11.67 -26.49 8.90
C ARG A 68 -12.57 -25.27 9.13
N ILE A 69 -12.97 -24.65 8.03
CA ILE A 69 -13.88 -23.50 7.96
C ILE A 69 -15.26 -24.03 7.52
N PRO A 70 -16.28 -24.12 8.40
CA PRO A 70 -17.49 -24.91 8.13
C PRO A 70 -18.36 -24.39 6.98
N HIS A 71 -18.29 -23.09 6.66
CA HIS A 71 -19.05 -22.46 5.59
C HIS A 71 -18.46 -22.65 4.18
N ILE A 72 -17.33 -23.37 4.07
CA ILE A 72 -16.73 -23.75 2.79
C ILE A 72 -16.93 -25.26 2.59
N PRO A 73 -17.37 -25.74 1.41
CA PRO A 73 -17.51 -27.17 1.13
C PRO A 73 -16.23 -27.96 1.41
N SER A 74 -16.34 -29.08 2.11
CA SER A 74 -15.21 -29.83 2.70
C SER A 74 -14.30 -30.52 1.68
N ASP A 75 -14.74 -30.64 0.43
CA ASP A 75 -13.95 -31.10 -0.72
C ASP A 75 -12.97 -30.02 -1.23
N GLN A 76 -13.19 -28.74 -0.90
CA GLN A 76 -12.38 -27.65 -1.39
C GLN A 76 -11.12 -27.43 -0.51
N PRO A 77 -9.91 -27.33 -1.11
CA PRO A 77 -8.69 -26.96 -0.37
C PRO A 77 -8.74 -25.58 0.33
N ALA A 78 -9.72 -24.74 -0.03
CA ALA A 78 -10.04 -23.50 0.65
C ALA A 78 -10.66 -23.71 2.05
N ALA A 79 -11.37 -24.82 2.29
CA ALA A 79 -11.99 -25.12 3.57
C ALA A 79 -10.98 -25.42 4.69
N HIS A 80 -9.74 -25.79 4.35
CA HIS A 80 -8.73 -26.24 5.31
C HIS A 80 -7.56 -25.26 5.42
N VAL A 81 -7.17 -24.93 6.65
CA VAL A 81 -5.93 -24.22 7.00
C VAL A 81 -4.97 -25.22 7.65
N PRO A 82 -3.73 -25.42 7.16
CA PRO A 82 -2.80 -26.37 7.77
C PRO A 82 -2.38 -25.92 9.18
N VAL A 83 -2.22 -26.90 10.08
CA VAL A 83 -1.63 -26.71 11.42
C VAL A 83 -0.17 -27.10 11.38
N GLU A 84 0.71 -26.23 11.88
CA GLU A 84 2.15 -26.48 12.00
C GLU A 84 2.62 -26.26 13.44
N PRO A 85 3.53 -27.10 13.97
CA PRO A 85 4.13 -26.88 15.29
C PRO A 85 5.09 -25.68 15.27
N LYS A 86 4.93 -24.74 16.19
CA LYS A 86 5.85 -23.60 16.42
C LYS A 86 6.14 -23.52 17.92
N ARG A 87 7.43 -23.60 18.30
CA ARG A 87 7.89 -23.74 19.71
C ARG A 87 7.10 -24.80 20.52
N GLY A 88 6.76 -25.94 19.88
CA GLY A 88 6.01 -27.03 20.49
C GLY A 88 4.48 -26.87 20.55
N ALA A 89 3.94 -25.68 20.29
CA ALA A 89 2.50 -25.45 20.21
C ALA A 89 1.98 -25.70 18.77
N PRO A 90 0.78 -26.30 18.58
CA PRO A 90 0.13 -26.35 17.28
C PRO A 90 -0.39 -24.95 16.92
N CYS A 91 0.05 -24.40 15.78
CA CYS A 91 -0.30 -23.05 15.33
C CYS A 91 -0.81 -23.06 13.89
N ILE A 92 -1.55 -22.01 13.50
CA ILE A 92 -1.96 -21.76 12.11
C ILE A 92 -1.42 -20.41 11.59
N PRO A 93 -1.21 -20.27 10.26
CA PRO A 93 -0.84 -18.99 9.65
C PRO A 93 -2.05 -18.05 9.56
N VAL A 94 -2.00 -16.91 10.26
CA VAL A 94 -3.12 -15.96 10.35
C VAL A 94 -3.48 -15.37 8.99
N ARG A 95 -2.51 -14.99 8.14
CA ARG A 95 -2.84 -14.50 6.78
C ARG A 95 -3.52 -15.59 5.94
N GLY A 96 -3.17 -16.85 6.17
CA GLY A 96 -3.72 -18.03 5.50
C GLY A 96 -5.17 -18.34 5.88
N LEU A 97 -5.53 -18.14 7.15
CA LEU A 97 -6.92 -18.20 7.64
C LEU A 97 -7.74 -17.00 7.15
N VAL A 98 -7.28 -15.77 7.42
CA VAL A 98 -8.00 -14.53 7.14
C VAL A 98 -8.40 -14.42 5.67
N ARG A 99 -7.53 -14.85 4.74
CA ARG A 99 -7.82 -14.88 3.30
C ARG A 99 -8.99 -15.79 2.93
N ARG A 100 -9.13 -16.95 3.59
CA ARG A 100 -10.22 -17.91 3.34
C ARG A 100 -11.55 -17.41 3.89
N LEU A 101 -11.52 -16.71 5.00
CA LEU A 101 -12.66 -15.99 5.58
C LEU A 101 -13.04 -14.70 4.80
N GLY A 102 -12.53 -14.50 3.58
CA GLY A 102 -12.82 -13.33 2.76
C GLY A 102 -12.24 -11.99 3.26
N GLY A 103 -11.46 -11.99 4.34
CA GLY A 103 -10.69 -10.84 4.80
C GLY A 103 -9.34 -10.74 4.11
N PHE A 104 -8.53 -9.76 4.54
CA PHE A 104 -7.11 -9.67 4.20
C PHE A 104 -6.31 -9.09 5.37
N THR A 105 -4.98 -9.03 5.21
CA THR A 105 -4.08 -8.48 6.23
C THR A 105 -3.25 -7.34 5.67
N ARG A 106 -3.05 -6.30 6.47
CA ARG A 106 -2.10 -5.20 6.21
C ARG A 106 -1.01 -5.26 7.27
N TRP A 107 0.24 -5.18 6.84
CA TRP A 107 1.37 -4.98 7.75
C TRP A 107 1.67 -3.48 7.80
N ASP A 108 1.74 -2.92 9.00
CA ASP A 108 2.29 -1.59 9.23
C ASP A 108 3.68 -1.72 9.86
N GLU A 109 4.70 -1.32 9.11
CA GLU A 109 6.10 -1.30 9.55
C GLU A 109 6.32 -0.31 10.71
N ALA A 110 5.58 0.80 10.76
CA ALA A 110 5.82 1.88 11.72
C ALA A 110 5.39 1.52 13.15
N SER A 111 4.33 0.71 13.28
CA SER A 111 3.93 0.05 14.54
C SER A 111 4.43 -1.39 14.68
N SER A 112 5.01 -1.97 13.62
CA SER A 112 5.33 -3.41 13.51
C SER A 112 4.12 -4.31 13.80
N SER A 113 2.95 -3.94 13.27
CA SER A 113 1.67 -4.62 13.54
C SER A 113 1.03 -5.23 12.30
N LEU A 114 0.32 -6.36 12.49
CA LEU A 114 -0.46 -7.04 11.46
C LEU A 114 -1.95 -6.79 11.66
N SER A 115 -2.50 -5.79 10.99
CA SER A 115 -3.94 -5.51 11.02
C SER A 115 -4.70 -6.54 10.17
N ILE A 116 -5.73 -7.15 10.75
CA ILE A 116 -6.74 -7.90 10.03
C ILE A 116 -7.81 -6.91 9.53
N LEU A 117 -8.21 -7.03 8.26
CA LEU A 117 -9.19 -6.14 7.63
C LEU A 117 -10.29 -6.94 6.93
N ALA A 118 -11.53 -6.58 7.24
CA ALA A 118 -12.72 -6.95 6.46
C ALA A 118 -12.73 -6.21 5.12
N ARG A 119 -13.56 -6.70 4.20
CA ARG A 119 -13.97 -5.95 3.01
C ARG A 119 -15.46 -5.61 3.10
N LEU A 120 -15.84 -4.40 2.72
CA LEU A 120 -17.24 -4.08 2.43
C LEU A 120 -17.64 -4.85 1.16
N GLN A 121 -18.61 -5.76 1.26
CA GLN A 121 -19.08 -6.63 0.18
C GLN A 121 -20.31 -6.05 -0.52
N GLN A 122 -21.20 -5.39 0.24
CA GLN A 122 -22.42 -4.78 -0.27
C GLN A 122 -22.73 -3.50 0.52
N ALA A 123 -23.32 -2.53 -0.17
CA ALA A 123 -24.03 -1.41 0.42
C ALA A 123 -25.29 -1.17 -0.42
N HIS A 124 -26.46 -1.11 0.20
CA HIS A 124 -27.75 -0.90 -0.45
C HIS A 124 -28.63 -0.01 0.43
N LEU A 125 -29.50 0.80 -0.17
CA LEU A 125 -30.40 1.70 0.54
C LEU A 125 -31.85 1.38 0.19
N GLU A 126 -32.55 0.80 1.15
CA GLU A 126 -34.01 0.67 1.12
C GLU A 126 -34.65 1.89 1.80
N VAL A 127 -35.97 2.01 1.72
CA VAL A 127 -36.69 3.18 2.25
C VAL A 127 -36.39 3.34 3.73
N ASN A 128 -35.65 4.41 4.06
CA ASN A 128 -35.16 4.74 5.39
C ASN A 128 -34.31 3.65 6.09
N THR A 129 -33.71 2.70 5.35
CA THR A 129 -32.83 1.66 5.91
C THR A 129 -31.61 1.41 5.03
N LEU A 130 -30.42 1.62 5.57
CA LEU A 130 -29.14 1.31 4.91
C LEU A 130 -28.68 -0.10 5.29
N HIS A 131 -28.54 -0.97 4.29
CA HIS A 131 -28.08 -2.35 4.43
C HIS A 131 -26.61 -2.43 4.02
N LEU A 132 -25.73 -2.90 4.91
CA LEU A 132 -24.30 -3.12 4.61
C LEU A 132 -23.93 -4.57 4.88
N LYS A 133 -23.00 -5.11 4.10
CA LYS A 133 -22.44 -6.45 4.33
C LYS A 133 -20.93 -6.41 4.32
N THR A 134 -20.28 -7.03 5.30
CA THR A 134 -18.81 -7.10 5.40
C THR A 134 -18.32 -8.55 5.41
N SER A 135 -17.14 -8.83 4.85
CA SER A 135 -16.61 -10.20 4.78
C SER A 135 -16.20 -10.78 6.14
N LEU A 136 -15.92 -9.91 7.11
CA LEU A 136 -15.74 -10.21 8.52
C LEU A 136 -16.55 -9.19 9.34
N PRO A 137 -16.87 -9.48 10.62
CA PRO A 137 -17.37 -8.45 11.54
C PRO A 137 -16.40 -7.27 11.64
N VAL A 138 -16.92 -6.07 11.87
CA VAL A 138 -16.15 -4.81 11.94
C VAL A 138 -16.51 -3.98 13.17
N ALA A 139 -15.61 -3.10 13.59
CA ALA A 139 -15.96 -2.03 14.52
C ALA A 139 -16.70 -0.92 13.77
N TRP A 140 -17.58 -0.18 14.44
CA TRP A 140 -18.23 0.97 13.83
C TRP A 140 -18.48 2.11 14.81
N ARG A 141 -18.72 3.30 14.26
CA ARG A 141 -19.34 4.44 14.95
C ARG A 141 -20.15 5.24 13.95
N ALA A 142 -21.20 5.92 14.40
CA ALA A 142 -21.92 6.90 13.59
C ALA A 142 -22.03 8.25 14.32
N PHE A 143 -22.07 9.33 13.56
CA PHE A 143 -22.25 10.69 14.05
C PHE A 143 -22.88 11.58 12.97
N ALA A 144 -23.63 12.58 13.38
CA ALA A 144 -24.18 13.60 12.48
C ALA A 144 -23.17 14.75 12.26
N LEU A 145 -23.28 15.40 11.11
CA LEU A 145 -22.68 16.71 10.81
C LEU A 145 -23.77 17.62 10.26
N GLU A 146 -23.80 18.86 10.71
CA GLU A 146 -24.74 19.88 10.21
C GLU A 146 -24.13 20.66 9.03
N ASN A 147 -24.95 21.48 8.36
CA ASN A 147 -24.54 22.45 7.34
C ASN A 147 -23.56 21.92 6.25
N PRO A 148 -24.02 21.08 5.30
CA PRO A 148 -25.36 20.47 5.20
C PRO A 148 -25.53 19.25 6.13
N SER A 149 -26.77 18.84 6.39
CA SER A 149 -27.09 17.65 7.19
C SER A 149 -26.51 16.38 6.54
N ARG A 150 -25.67 15.68 7.30
CA ARG A 150 -25.00 14.44 6.87
C ARG A 150 -24.94 13.44 8.03
N LEU A 151 -25.32 12.20 7.78
CA LEU A 151 -24.98 11.07 8.66
C LEU A 151 -23.65 10.47 8.19
N VAL A 152 -22.67 10.39 9.09
CA VAL A 152 -21.38 9.75 8.85
C VAL A 152 -21.33 8.43 9.60
N ILE A 153 -20.90 7.36 8.92
CA ILE A 153 -20.71 6.03 9.49
C ILE A 153 -19.28 5.59 9.16
N ASP A 154 -18.47 5.36 10.18
CA ASP A 154 -17.14 4.76 10.05
C ASP A 154 -17.23 3.27 10.32
N LEU A 155 -16.72 2.44 9.41
CA LEU A 155 -16.46 1.02 9.58
C LEU A 155 -14.96 0.81 9.77
N ALA A 156 -14.52 0.68 11.02
CA ALA A 156 -13.12 0.50 11.38
C ALA A 156 -12.74 -0.99 11.42
N GLY A 157 -11.55 -1.31 10.93
CA GLY A 157 -11.17 -2.68 10.58
C GLY A 157 -11.69 -3.11 9.20
N CYS A 158 -12.04 -2.16 8.33
CA CYS A 158 -12.66 -2.41 7.02
C CYS A 158 -11.91 -1.69 5.89
N ALA A 159 -11.92 -2.29 4.70
CA ALA A 159 -11.51 -1.62 3.47
C ALA A 159 -12.53 -1.82 2.34
N LEU A 160 -12.43 -0.95 1.33
CA LEU A 160 -13.22 -1.10 0.11
C LEU A 160 -12.87 -2.40 -0.64
N PRO A 161 -13.85 -2.98 -1.36
CA PRO A 161 -13.61 -4.11 -2.24
C PRO A 161 -12.80 -3.69 -3.47
N ASP A 162 -12.22 -4.68 -4.13
CA ASP A 162 -11.37 -4.47 -5.32
C ASP A 162 -12.21 -4.08 -6.57
N VAL A 163 -13.49 -4.43 -6.63
CA VAL A 163 -14.43 -3.88 -7.62
C VAL A 163 -15.24 -2.79 -6.93
N PRO A 164 -15.35 -1.56 -7.49
CA PRO A 164 -16.21 -0.52 -6.93
C PRO A 164 -17.64 -1.03 -6.75
N LEU A 165 -18.20 -0.86 -5.55
CA LEU A 165 -19.60 -1.18 -5.31
C LEU A 165 -20.49 -0.25 -6.14
N PRO A 166 -21.67 -0.71 -6.60
CA PRO A 166 -22.72 0.22 -6.98
C PRO A 166 -22.98 1.15 -5.79
N LEU A 167 -22.96 2.46 -6.03
CA LEU A 167 -23.37 3.41 -5.00
C LEU A 167 -24.88 3.23 -4.77
N PRO A 168 -25.37 3.20 -3.52
CA PRO A 168 -26.79 3.17 -3.26
C PRO A 168 -27.48 4.38 -3.89
N GLU A 169 -28.55 4.13 -4.64
CA GLU A 169 -29.38 5.19 -5.21
C GLU A 169 -30.08 6.00 -4.09
N SER A 170 -30.39 7.26 -4.36
CA SER A 170 -31.08 8.15 -3.42
C SER A 170 -32.48 7.64 -3.09
N SER A 171 -32.77 7.42 -1.80
CA SER A 171 -34.05 6.87 -1.33
C SER A 171 -34.44 7.46 0.02
N GLY A 172 -35.74 7.65 0.24
CA GLY A 172 -36.27 8.29 1.45
C GLY A 172 -35.68 9.68 1.68
N ALA A 173 -35.15 9.91 2.89
CA ALA A 173 -34.56 11.19 3.29
C ALA A 173 -33.08 11.40 2.86
N VAL A 174 -32.54 10.57 1.95
CA VAL A 174 -31.11 10.58 1.55
C VAL A 174 -30.94 11.06 0.11
N LYS A 175 -30.26 12.19 -0.08
CA LYS A 175 -29.97 12.81 -1.38
C LYS A 175 -28.82 12.14 -2.13
N ALA A 176 -27.78 11.75 -1.39
CA ALA A 176 -26.57 11.17 -1.95
C ALA A 176 -25.86 10.30 -0.93
N VAL A 177 -25.33 9.16 -1.38
CA VAL A 177 -24.45 8.31 -0.58
C VAL A 177 -23.04 8.37 -1.17
N ARG A 178 -22.06 8.72 -0.34
CA ARG A 178 -20.63 8.68 -0.69
C ARG A 178 -19.96 7.62 0.17
N ILE A 179 -19.27 6.67 -0.46
CA ILE A 179 -18.51 5.61 0.22
C ILE A 179 -17.05 5.77 -0.16
N ALA A 180 -16.15 5.90 0.82
CA ALA A 180 -14.74 6.14 0.59
C ALA A 180 -13.86 5.42 1.63
N GLN A 181 -12.63 5.09 1.24
CA GLN A 181 -11.59 4.73 2.20
C GLN A 181 -11.14 6.02 2.91
N PHE A 182 -11.48 6.19 4.18
CA PHE A 182 -11.14 7.40 4.95
C PHE A 182 -9.67 7.39 5.41
N ASP A 183 -9.23 6.24 5.90
CA ASP A 183 -7.87 5.98 6.33
C ASP A 183 -7.46 4.52 5.99
N PRO A 184 -6.20 4.11 6.19
CA PRO A 184 -5.70 2.75 5.91
C PRO A 184 -6.50 1.55 6.45
N HIS A 185 -7.38 1.75 7.44
CA HIS A 185 -8.16 0.73 8.15
C HIS A 185 -9.66 1.06 8.31
N THR A 186 -10.12 2.24 7.88
CA THR A 186 -11.52 2.69 8.01
C THR A 186 -12.16 3.01 6.66
N VAL A 187 -13.30 2.36 6.37
CA VAL A 187 -14.25 2.82 5.33
C VAL A 187 -15.21 3.81 5.96
N ARG A 188 -15.40 4.96 5.33
CA ARG A 188 -16.41 5.95 5.72
C ARG A 188 -17.54 5.99 4.70
N LEU A 189 -18.76 5.92 5.20
CA LEU A 189 -19.97 6.26 4.48
C LEU A 189 -20.43 7.65 4.93
N VAL A 190 -20.84 8.48 3.99
CA VAL A 190 -21.45 9.79 4.23
C VAL A 190 -22.76 9.83 3.45
N LEU A 191 -23.87 9.90 4.18
CA LEU A 191 -25.21 10.05 3.65
C LEU A 191 -25.59 11.52 3.79
N GLU A 192 -25.83 12.21 2.67
CA GLU A 192 -26.31 13.59 2.63
C GLU A 192 -27.85 13.57 2.72
N MET A 193 -28.44 14.32 3.66
CA MET A 193 -29.84 14.10 4.08
C MET A 193 -30.68 15.39 4.13
N ASP A 194 -32.00 15.26 3.93
CA ASP A 194 -32.94 16.39 3.94
C ASP A 194 -33.24 16.97 5.34
N ALA A 195 -33.06 16.17 6.38
CA ALA A 195 -33.32 16.53 7.78
C ALA A 195 -32.16 16.08 8.67
N PRO A 196 -32.09 16.54 9.94
CA PRO A 196 -31.19 15.96 10.94
C PRO A 196 -31.51 14.47 11.14
N ALA A 197 -30.49 13.62 11.06
CA ALA A 197 -30.64 12.18 11.18
C ALA A 197 -30.39 11.70 12.62
N ALA A 198 -31.20 10.77 13.11
CA ALA A 198 -30.83 10.00 14.29
C ALA A 198 -29.62 9.12 13.98
N THR A 199 -28.73 8.94 14.95
CA THR A 199 -27.66 7.94 14.84
C THR A 199 -28.25 6.52 14.96
N PRO A 200 -27.87 5.56 14.09
CA PRO A 200 -28.32 4.18 14.21
C PRO A 200 -27.98 3.56 15.57
N THR A 201 -28.81 2.61 15.99
CA THR A 201 -28.80 2.04 17.36
C THR A 201 -28.41 0.57 17.43
N GLN A 202 -28.34 -0.14 16.29
CA GLN A 202 -27.96 -1.56 16.24
C GLN A 202 -27.12 -1.88 14.99
N GLY A 203 -26.41 -3.00 15.08
CA GLY A 203 -25.70 -3.67 13.99
C GLY A 203 -25.31 -5.07 14.46
N LEU A 204 -25.45 -6.08 13.60
CA LEU A 204 -25.30 -7.49 13.94
C LEU A 204 -24.22 -8.14 13.06
N ASP A 205 -23.21 -8.70 13.72
CA ASP A 205 -22.13 -9.51 13.13
C ASP A 205 -21.52 -8.95 11.83
N SER A 206 -21.91 -9.49 10.67
CA SER A 206 -21.43 -9.11 9.33
C SER A 206 -22.52 -8.52 8.42
N GLU A 207 -23.78 -8.45 8.89
CA GLU A 207 -24.94 -7.95 8.13
C GLU A 207 -25.65 -6.85 8.90
N TRP A 208 -25.48 -5.63 8.41
CA TRP A 208 -25.82 -4.40 9.12
C TRP A 208 -27.12 -3.82 8.59
N GLN A 209 -28.03 -3.45 9.50
CA GLN A 209 -29.24 -2.69 9.18
C GLN A 209 -29.21 -1.38 9.97
N VAL A 210 -28.97 -0.28 9.26
CA VAL A 210 -28.91 1.08 9.79
C VAL A 210 -30.24 1.77 9.49
N ALA A 211 -31.10 1.84 10.50
CA ALA A 211 -32.35 2.61 10.43
C ALA A 211 -32.05 4.11 10.36
N LEU A 212 -32.67 4.80 9.40
CA LEU A 212 -32.50 6.23 9.11
C LEU A 212 -33.77 6.99 9.48
N THR A 213 -34.02 7.17 10.77
CA THR A 213 -35.09 8.04 11.24
C THR A 213 -34.65 9.50 11.19
N ALA A 214 -35.53 10.38 10.68
CA ALA A 214 -35.39 11.81 10.89
C ALA A 214 -35.61 12.12 12.38
N ALA A 215 -34.77 12.97 12.96
CA ALA A 215 -35.00 13.49 14.29
C ALA A 215 -36.26 14.40 14.28
N PRO A 216 -37.07 14.43 15.36
CA PRO A 216 -38.15 15.39 15.48
C PRO A 216 -37.58 16.81 15.48
N ALA A 217 -38.21 17.71 14.73
CA ALA A 217 -37.75 19.09 14.58
C ALA A 217 -38.03 19.92 15.85
N SER A 218 -37.13 19.85 16.83
CA SER A 218 -37.06 20.83 17.92
C SER A 218 -36.32 22.08 17.45
N LEU A 219 -37.05 23.17 17.20
CA LEU A 219 -36.46 24.48 16.95
C LEU A 219 -35.75 24.98 18.23
N PRO A 220 -34.48 25.39 18.17
CA PRO A 220 -33.88 26.19 19.22
C PRO A 220 -34.58 27.56 19.27
N GLU A 221 -34.91 28.05 20.46
CA GLU A 221 -35.29 29.45 20.62
C GLU A 221 -34.10 30.36 20.26
N PRO A 222 -34.32 31.50 19.57
CA PRO A 222 -33.25 32.44 19.28
C PRO A 222 -32.71 33.05 20.58
N PRO A 223 -31.38 33.14 20.78
CA PRO A 223 -30.81 33.90 21.88
C PRO A 223 -31.25 35.37 21.80
N ALA A 224 -31.62 35.97 22.93
CA ALA A 224 -31.96 37.39 22.97
C ALA A 224 -30.74 38.25 22.59
N GLU A 225 -30.94 39.20 21.67
CA GLU A 225 -29.89 40.10 21.20
C GLU A 225 -29.42 41.03 22.32
N THR A 226 -28.18 40.88 22.78
CA THR A 226 -27.46 41.96 23.45
C THR A 226 -26.82 42.87 22.39
N PRO A 227 -26.89 44.20 22.54
CA PRO A 227 -26.41 45.12 21.52
C PRO A 227 -24.89 45.02 21.38
N GLN A 228 -24.43 44.53 20.23
CA GLN A 228 -23.01 44.49 19.90
C GLN A 228 -22.49 45.89 19.56
N SER A 229 -21.36 46.25 20.15
CA SER A 229 -20.57 47.41 19.71
C SER A 229 -20.03 47.18 18.28
N PRO A 230 -19.75 48.23 17.50
CA PRO A 230 -19.19 48.06 16.16
C PRO A 230 -17.90 47.22 16.20
N PRO A 231 -17.62 46.39 15.17
CA PRO A 231 -16.43 45.56 15.13
C PRO A 231 -15.17 46.41 15.32
N ALA A 232 -14.31 46.01 16.26
CA ALA A 232 -12.97 46.54 16.34
C ALA A 232 -12.23 46.18 15.03
N GLU A 233 -11.45 47.13 14.52
CA GLU A 233 -10.54 46.89 13.40
C GLU A 233 -9.65 45.69 13.74
N PRO A 234 -9.53 44.68 12.85
CA PRO A 234 -8.83 43.44 13.20
C PRO A 234 -7.39 43.75 13.54
N ALA A 235 -6.97 43.37 14.76
CA ALA A 235 -5.60 43.56 15.21
C ALA A 235 -4.63 42.92 14.20
N PRO A 236 -3.49 43.57 13.90
CA PRO A 236 -2.56 43.11 12.87
C PRO A 236 -2.17 41.66 13.11
N GLU A 237 -2.40 40.82 12.11
CA GLU A 237 -2.26 39.38 12.21
C GLU A 237 -0.82 39.04 12.63
N ALA A 238 -0.68 38.28 13.73
CA ALA A 238 0.64 37.99 14.29
C ALA A 238 1.48 37.23 13.24
N PRO A 239 2.77 37.59 13.06
CA PRO A 239 3.58 36.99 12.01
C PRO A 239 3.63 35.46 12.16
N PRO A 240 3.43 34.69 11.08
CA PRO A 240 3.27 33.24 11.17
C PRO A 240 4.53 32.59 11.75
N THR A 241 4.34 31.70 12.72
CA THR A 241 5.45 30.96 13.34
C THR A 241 6.27 30.23 12.26
N PRO A 242 7.60 30.44 12.19
CA PRO A 242 8.46 29.70 11.28
C PRO A 242 8.33 28.19 11.46
N LEU A 243 8.28 27.46 10.35
CA LEU A 243 8.30 26.00 10.32
C LEU A 243 9.66 25.50 10.78
N GLU A 244 9.71 24.88 11.95
CA GLU A 244 10.89 24.16 12.41
C GLU A 244 11.18 22.98 11.48
N ILE A 245 12.46 22.76 11.17
CA ILE A 245 12.94 21.58 10.43
C ILE A 245 13.89 20.78 11.34
N PRO A 246 13.37 19.87 12.20
CA PRO A 246 14.18 19.09 13.12
C PRO A 246 15.33 18.30 12.44
N PRO A 247 16.36 17.88 13.20
CA PRO A 247 17.37 16.97 12.68
C PRO A 247 16.76 15.59 12.37
N LEU A 248 17.39 14.88 11.43
CA LEU A 248 17.11 13.47 11.18
C LEU A 248 17.50 12.65 12.42
N GLN A 249 16.62 11.77 12.89
CA GLN A 249 16.85 10.91 14.05
C GLN A 249 16.75 9.44 13.65
N ARG A 250 17.64 8.59 14.14
CA ARG A 250 17.59 7.14 13.88
C ARG A 250 17.17 6.39 15.13
N ASP A 251 16.11 5.59 15.03
CA ASP A 251 15.61 4.79 16.14
C ASP A 251 16.29 3.40 16.23
N ALA A 252 16.02 2.67 17.31
CA ALA A 252 16.62 1.37 17.60
C ALA A 252 16.21 0.25 16.61
N SER A 253 15.17 0.44 15.79
CA SER A 253 14.85 -0.47 14.68
C SER A 253 15.69 -0.19 13.43
N GLY A 254 16.46 0.90 13.43
CA GLY A 254 17.31 1.34 12.34
C GLY A 254 16.61 2.27 11.34
N VAL A 255 15.33 2.60 11.58
CA VAL A 255 14.55 3.58 10.79
C VAL A 255 15.01 4.99 11.12
N VAL A 256 15.20 5.79 10.08
CA VAL A 256 15.56 7.22 10.16
C VAL A 256 14.30 8.05 9.96
N ARG A 257 14.05 9.02 10.83
CA ARG A 257 12.82 9.83 10.84
C ARG A 257 13.14 11.31 10.69
N LEU A 258 12.34 12.00 9.88
CA LEU A 258 12.16 13.45 9.92
C LEU A 258 10.69 13.74 10.24
N THR A 259 10.42 14.29 11.42
CA THR A 259 9.08 14.75 11.81
C THR A 259 9.03 16.26 11.65
N LEU A 260 8.12 16.75 10.81
CA LEU A 260 7.83 18.16 10.60
C LEU A 260 6.61 18.53 11.47
N PRO A 261 6.76 19.43 12.47
CA PRO A 261 5.66 19.84 13.33
C PRO A 261 4.65 20.67 12.52
N LEU A 262 3.50 20.07 12.24
CA LEU A 262 2.48 20.61 11.35
C LEU A 262 1.07 20.35 11.92
N PRO A 263 0.05 21.16 11.58
CA PRO A 263 -1.32 20.96 12.05
C PRO A 263 -1.88 19.57 11.71
N GLU A 264 -2.74 19.03 12.58
CA GLU A 264 -3.40 17.74 12.35
C GLU A 264 -4.18 17.76 11.02
N GLY A 265 -3.96 16.74 10.19
CA GLY A 265 -4.56 16.65 8.85
C GLY A 265 -3.77 17.32 7.72
N ALA A 266 -2.61 17.95 7.99
CA ALA A 266 -1.71 18.45 6.95
C ALA A 266 -1.33 17.35 5.93
N ARG A 267 -1.59 17.60 4.65
CA ARG A 267 -1.34 16.66 3.54
C ARG A 267 -0.10 17.10 2.74
N PRO A 268 1.06 16.45 2.92
CA PRO A 268 2.26 16.79 2.17
C PRO A 268 2.14 16.36 0.70
N ARG A 269 2.73 17.13 -0.21
CA ARG A 269 3.03 16.64 -1.56
C ARG A 269 4.42 16.02 -1.54
N VAL A 270 4.53 14.76 -1.95
CA VAL A 270 5.81 14.02 -1.95
C VAL A 270 6.23 13.74 -3.38
N LEU A 271 7.48 14.06 -3.72
CA LEU A 271 8.10 13.80 -5.02
C LEU A 271 9.36 12.97 -4.81
N PHE A 272 9.48 11.88 -5.58
CA PHE A 272 10.70 11.10 -5.72
C PHE A 272 11.35 11.52 -7.03
N LEU A 273 12.65 11.82 -7.01
CA LEU A 273 13.36 12.41 -8.14
C LEU A 273 14.59 11.58 -8.51
N GLU A 274 14.79 11.41 -9.81
CA GLU A 274 15.98 10.80 -10.40
C GLU A 274 17.23 11.67 -10.23
N ASP A 275 18.41 11.04 -10.33
CA ASP A 275 19.75 11.60 -10.62
C ASP A 275 20.04 13.06 -10.16
N PRO A 276 20.61 13.29 -8.95
CA PRO A 276 20.79 12.33 -7.87
C PRO A 276 19.45 11.94 -7.22
N LEU A 277 19.42 10.77 -6.58
CA LEU A 277 18.27 10.29 -5.79
C LEU A 277 17.86 11.33 -4.75
N ARG A 278 16.65 11.89 -4.87
CA ARG A 278 16.11 12.87 -3.91
C ARG A 278 14.67 12.57 -3.54
N ILE A 279 14.30 12.93 -2.31
CA ILE A 279 12.91 13.02 -1.85
C ILE A 279 12.64 14.50 -1.59
N ALA A 280 11.68 15.09 -2.30
CA ALA A 280 11.15 16.41 -1.97
C ALA A 280 9.78 16.27 -1.30
N VAL A 281 9.57 17.02 -0.22
CA VAL A 281 8.32 17.08 0.55
C VAL A 281 7.89 18.54 0.61
N ASP A 282 6.78 18.87 -0.04
CA ASP A 282 6.17 20.20 0.02
C ASP A 282 5.09 20.18 1.11
N VAL A 283 5.18 21.12 2.06
CA VAL A 283 4.27 21.26 3.21
C VAL A 283 3.81 22.71 3.36
N PRO A 284 2.62 23.00 3.92
CA PRO A 284 2.23 24.36 4.27
C PRO A 284 3.14 24.89 5.39
N GLY A 285 3.53 26.16 5.31
CA GLY A 285 4.35 26.80 6.33
C GLY A 285 5.08 28.05 5.85
N TYR A 286 5.59 28.80 6.81
CA TYR A 286 6.51 29.92 6.58
C TYR A 286 7.94 29.48 6.90
N LEU A 287 8.92 29.85 6.08
CA LEU A 287 10.34 29.69 6.39
C LEU A 287 11.05 31.01 6.05
N PRO A 288 11.64 31.73 7.03
CA PRO A 288 12.18 33.07 6.80
C PRO A 288 13.44 33.06 5.93
N GLU A 289 14.30 32.06 6.09
CA GLU A 289 15.57 31.90 5.37
C GLU A 289 15.77 30.44 4.96
N PRO A 290 16.37 30.14 3.79
CA PRO A 290 16.68 28.78 3.38
C PRO A 290 17.63 28.07 4.36
N VAL A 291 17.36 26.80 4.64
CA VAL A 291 18.19 25.95 5.51
C VAL A 291 18.93 24.94 4.65
N GLU A 292 20.25 24.82 4.83
CA GLU A 292 21.05 23.75 4.22
C GLU A 292 21.91 23.07 5.28
N ARG A 293 21.90 21.73 5.30
CA ARG A 293 22.70 20.88 6.20
C ARG A 293 23.31 19.74 5.42
N ALA A 294 24.64 19.65 5.41
CA ALA A 294 25.34 18.42 5.10
C ALA A 294 25.12 17.39 6.23
N ILE A 295 25.08 16.11 5.89
CA ILE A 295 24.79 15.01 6.80
C ILE A 295 25.90 13.97 6.66
N ASP A 296 26.91 14.05 7.53
CA ASP A 296 28.11 13.21 7.46
C ASP A 296 27.95 11.85 8.19
N ASP A 297 26.74 11.50 8.66
CA ASP A 297 26.43 10.13 9.11
C ASP A 297 25.81 9.29 7.98
N PRO A 298 26.55 8.33 7.38
CA PRO A 298 26.01 7.43 6.36
C PRO A 298 24.89 6.52 6.91
N SER A 299 24.75 6.39 8.22
CA SER A 299 23.67 5.65 8.88
C SER A 299 22.30 6.34 8.76
N LEU A 300 22.26 7.65 8.46
CA LEU A 300 21.03 8.41 8.22
C LEU A 300 20.51 8.30 6.77
N PHE A 301 21.27 7.68 5.86
CA PHE A 301 20.96 7.51 4.43
C PHE A 301 20.76 8.79 3.61
N VAL A 302 21.04 9.97 4.17
CA VAL A 302 20.91 11.29 3.54
C VAL A 302 22.30 11.93 3.46
N ARG A 303 22.59 12.67 2.38
CA ARG A 303 23.83 13.46 2.21
C ARG A 303 23.59 14.94 2.50
N THR A 304 22.51 15.50 1.95
CA THR A 304 22.13 16.90 2.18
C THR A 304 20.64 17.00 2.49
N LEU A 305 20.30 17.82 3.48
CA LEU A 305 18.95 18.28 3.76
C LEU A 305 18.90 19.78 3.42
N ARG A 306 18.05 20.14 2.46
CA ARG A 306 17.76 21.53 2.10
C ARG A 306 16.30 21.83 2.42
N ALA A 307 15.99 23.03 2.91
CA ALA A 307 14.61 23.52 3.02
C ALA A 307 14.54 24.96 2.51
N ALA A 308 13.54 25.27 1.68
CA ALA A 308 13.36 26.59 1.10
C ALA A 308 11.86 26.93 0.98
N PRO A 309 11.48 28.22 1.09
CA PRO A 309 10.12 28.66 0.79
C PRO A 309 9.78 28.44 -0.68
N LEU A 310 8.49 28.23 -0.96
CA LEU A 310 7.86 28.22 -2.27
C LEU A 310 6.72 29.25 -2.30
N GLU A 311 6.29 29.61 -3.51
CA GLU A 311 5.06 30.40 -3.72
C GLU A 311 3.84 29.74 -3.06
N GLY A 312 2.90 30.56 -2.59
CA GLY A 312 1.64 30.09 -2.01
C GLY A 312 1.70 29.64 -0.54
N GLY A 313 2.70 30.06 0.25
CA GLY A 313 2.79 29.75 1.68
C GLY A 313 3.21 28.30 1.97
N MET A 314 4.08 27.77 1.12
CA MET A 314 4.57 26.39 1.19
C MET A 314 6.08 26.38 1.45
N VAL A 315 6.59 25.32 2.07
CA VAL A 315 8.02 25.05 2.25
C VAL A 315 8.32 23.71 1.57
N ARG A 316 9.39 23.66 0.76
CA ARG A 316 9.92 22.42 0.20
C ARG A 316 11.14 21.98 0.98
N ILE A 317 11.06 20.80 1.59
CA ILE A 317 12.21 20.09 2.17
C ILE A 317 12.69 19.08 1.13
N VAL A 318 13.99 19.12 0.77
CA VAL A 318 14.64 18.16 -0.12
C VAL A 318 15.69 17.38 0.66
N LEU A 319 15.58 16.05 0.65
CA LEU A 319 16.61 15.14 1.10
C LEU A 319 17.33 14.56 -0.12
N GLU A 320 18.61 14.87 -0.29
CA GLU A 320 19.48 14.14 -1.21
C GLU A 320 19.93 12.84 -0.54
N LEU A 321 19.68 11.71 -1.18
CA LEU A 321 19.89 10.39 -0.59
C LEU A 321 21.30 9.87 -0.89
N ALA A 322 21.91 9.24 0.11
CA ALA A 322 23.18 8.55 -0.03
C ALA A 322 23.08 7.25 -0.83
N ARG A 323 21.86 6.68 -0.95
CA ARG A 323 21.53 5.38 -1.54
C ARG A 323 20.03 5.26 -1.83
N SER A 324 19.61 4.19 -2.52
CA SER A 324 18.19 3.76 -2.53
C SER A 324 17.67 3.44 -1.10
N VAL A 325 16.53 4.02 -0.72
CA VAL A 325 15.85 3.86 0.59
C VAL A 325 14.35 3.59 0.45
N GLY A 326 13.81 2.74 1.32
CA GLY A 326 12.38 2.57 1.50
C GLY A 326 11.84 3.75 2.30
N ALA A 327 11.04 4.62 1.66
CA ALA A 327 10.46 5.81 2.27
C ALA A 327 8.94 5.65 2.53
N GLN A 328 8.47 6.05 3.71
CA GLN A 328 7.05 6.12 4.06
C GLN A 328 6.75 7.51 4.63
N VAL A 329 5.63 8.11 4.23
CA VAL A 329 5.19 9.43 4.73
C VAL A 329 3.86 9.25 5.44
N LEU A 330 3.83 9.66 6.70
CA LEU A 330 2.69 9.52 7.61
C LEU A 330 2.26 10.92 8.08
N SER A 331 0.99 11.27 7.87
CA SER A 331 0.37 12.46 8.48
C SER A 331 -0.40 12.02 9.73
N GLY A 332 -0.15 12.67 10.86
CA GLY A 332 -0.83 12.37 12.13
C GLY A 332 -0.91 13.58 13.05
N LYS A 333 -1.21 13.33 14.34
CA LYS A 333 -1.44 14.39 15.35
C LYS A 333 -0.21 15.25 15.67
N VAL A 334 0.98 14.74 15.38
CA VAL A 334 2.28 15.40 15.62
C VAL A 334 2.87 15.94 14.30
N GLY A 335 2.01 16.15 13.29
CA GLY A 335 2.41 16.63 11.96
C GLY A 335 2.77 15.51 10.97
N VAL A 336 3.75 15.79 10.10
CA VAL A 336 4.15 14.90 9.00
C VAL A 336 5.47 14.22 9.35
N THR A 337 5.49 12.88 9.39
CA THR A 337 6.71 12.09 9.57
C THR A 337 7.12 11.39 8.28
N LEU A 338 8.33 11.64 7.82
CA LEU A 338 9.01 10.88 6.77
C LEU A 338 9.92 9.84 7.43
N ASN A 339 9.55 8.56 7.33
CA ASN A 339 10.35 7.41 7.74
C ASN A 339 11.19 6.92 6.53
N LEU A 340 12.49 6.74 6.72
CA LEU A 340 13.44 6.18 5.75
C LEU A 340 14.08 4.91 6.33
N ARG A 341 14.25 3.87 5.51
CA ARG A 341 14.96 2.64 5.87
C ARG A 341 15.79 2.08 4.72
N ALA A 342 16.73 1.20 5.02
CA ALA A 342 17.24 0.27 4.01
C ALA A 342 16.07 -0.61 3.51
N PRO A 343 15.85 -0.77 2.19
CA PRO A 343 14.79 -1.64 1.68
C PRO A 343 15.05 -3.12 1.99
N ARG A 344 13.98 -3.93 2.11
CA ARG A 344 14.10 -5.40 2.20
C ARG A 344 15.03 -5.96 1.13
N ASN A 345 15.77 -7.01 1.49
CA ASN A 345 16.71 -7.73 0.63
C ASN A 345 17.92 -6.93 0.10
N THR A 346 18.12 -5.67 0.53
CA THR A 346 19.35 -4.91 0.28
C THR A 346 20.43 -5.20 1.33
N GLY A 347 21.66 -4.76 1.06
CA GLY A 347 22.86 -5.20 1.78
C GLY A 347 23.48 -6.45 1.13
N GLY A 348 24.81 -6.47 1.07
CA GLY A 348 25.59 -7.50 0.38
C GLY A 348 25.72 -7.23 -1.12
N LYS A 349 25.64 -8.30 -1.93
CA LYS A 349 25.79 -8.29 -3.40
C LYS A 349 24.64 -9.06 -4.05
N LEU A 350 24.53 -9.03 -5.38
CA LEU A 350 23.54 -9.84 -6.12
C LEU A 350 23.73 -11.36 -5.95
N ARG A 351 24.96 -11.80 -5.69
CA ARG A 351 25.30 -13.21 -5.49
C ARG A 351 24.38 -13.89 -4.47
N ASP A 352 24.00 -15.13 -4.77
CA ASP A 352 23.11 -16.01 -3.99
C ASP A 352 21.66 -15.54 -3.79
N LYS A 353 21.31 -14.27 -4.07
CA LYS A 353 19.91 -13.81 -4.05
C LYS A 353 19.11 -14.51 -5.16
N ILE A 354 17.90 -14.93 -4.81
CA ILE A 354 16.95 -15.52 -5.77
C ILE A 354 16.20 -14.37 -6.45
N ILE A 355 16.23 -14.29 -7.78
CA ILE A 355 15.58 -13.22 -8.54
C ILE A 355 14.65 -13.84 -9.58
N VAL A 356 13.38 -13.45 -9.55
CA VAL A 356 12.41 -13.89 -10.56
C VAL A 356 12.27 -12.82 -11.63
N ILE A 357 12.48 -13.23 -12.87
CA ILE A 357 12.22 -12.42 -14.06
C ILE A 357 10.95 -12.96 -14.70
N ASP A 358 10.00 -12.06 -14.97
CA ASP A 358 8.69 -12.40 -15.50
C ASP A 358 8.46 -11.72 -16.86
N PRO A 359 8.81 -12.37 -17.98
CA PRO A 359 8.46 -11.86 -19.30
C PRO A 359 6.94 -11.84 -19.51
N GLY A 360 6.38 -10.65 -19.67
CA GLY A 360 4.95 -10.42 -19.82
C GLY A 360 4.31 -11.28 -20.91
N HIS A 361 3.06 -11.69 -20.69
CA HIS A 361 2.26 -12.46 -21.65
C HIS A 361 2.91 -13.78 -22.10
N GLY A 362 2.74 -14.21 -23.36
CA GLY A 362 3.29 -15.44 -23.94
C GLY A 362 2.24 -16.40 -24.53
N GLY A 363 2.63 -17.19 -25.52
CA GLY A 363 1.74 -18.10 -26.25
C GLY A 363 0.66 -17.34 -27.01
N ALA A 364 -0.61 -17.67 -26.76
CA ALA A 364 -1.75 -16.96 -27.32
C ALA A 364 -1.93 -15.52 -26.75
N GLN A 365 -1.31 -15.22 -25.61
CA GLN A 365 -1.29 -13.86 -25.07
C GLN A 365 -0.19 -13.07 -25.78
N ALA A 366 -0.54 -12.25 -26.77
CA ALA A 366 0.44 -11.44 -27.51
C ALA A 366 0.94 -10.20 -26.72
N GLY A 367 0.15 -9.74 -25.73
CA GLY A 367 0.27 -8.40 -25.17
C GLY A 367 -0.19 -7.33 -26.16
N ALA A 368 0.38 -6.12 -26.05
CA ALA A 368 0.25 -5.10 -27.07
C ALA A 368 0.75 -5.61 -28.45
N ARG A 369 0.11 -5.12 -29.53
CA ARG A 369 0.46 -5.48 -30.91
C ARG A 369 0.50 -4.25 -31.80
N TRP A 370 1.50 -4.18 -32.67
CA TRP A 370 1.55 -3.23 -33.79
C TRP A 370 1.54 -3.98 -35.13
N ARG A 371 0.96 -3.37 -36.17
CA ARG A 371 0.94 -3.92 -37.53
C ARG A 371 1.61 -2.93 -38.48
N GLU A 372 2.56 -3.43 -39.27
CA GLU A 372 3.33 -2.65 -40.24
C GLU A 372 3.31 -3.39 -41.57
N GLY A 373 2.34 -3.05 -42.42
CA GLY A 373 2.01 -3.84 -43.61
C GLY A 373 1.60 -5.27 -43.24
N LYS A 374 2.40 -6.25 -43.67
CA LYS A 374 2.20 -7.68 -43.34
C LYS A 374 2.85 -8.09 -42.01
N THR A 375 3.77 -7.30 -41.47
CA THR A 375 4.51 -7.60 -40.24
C THR A 375 3.64 -7.33 -39.02
N VAL A 376 3.67 -8.23 -38.04
CA VAL A 376 3.07 -8.02 -36.71
C VAL A 376 4.19 -8.01 -35.68
N ILE A 377 4.23 -6.97 -34.86
CA ILE A 377 5.18 -6.79 -33.76
C ILE A 377 4.38 -6.97 -32.46
N GLU A 378 4.88 -7.81 -31.55
CA GLU A 378 4.16 -8.25 -30.36
C GLU A 378 5.01 -8.06 -29.10
N GLU A 379 4.40 -7.50 -28.06
CA GLU A 379 5.03 -7.25 -26.76
C GLU A 379 5.66 -8.52 -26.17
N LYS A 380 4.97 -9.67 -26.24
CA LYS A 380 5.46 -10.95 -25.70
C LYS A 380 6.85 -11.35 -26.21
N THR A 381 7.23 -10.92 -27.40
CA THR A 381 8.54 -11.24 -28.03
C THR A 381 9.63 -10.30 -27.49
N ILE A 382 9.31 -9.01 -27.35
CA ILE A 382 10.22 -7.99 -26.82
C ILE A 382 10.48 -8.21 -25.33
N ALA A 383 9.41 -8.47 -24.55
CA ALA A 383 9.48 -8.81 -23.14
C ALA A 383 10.33 -10.07 -22.88
N LEU A 384 10.23 -11.09 -23.75
CA LEU A 384 11.05 -12.30 -23.65
C LEU A 384 12.53 -11.99 -23.94
N ALA A 385 12.84 -11.26 -25.02
CA ALA A 385 14.23 -10.94 -25.36
C ALA A 385 14.93 -10.12 -24.25
N ILE A 386 14.25 -9.11 -23.71
CA ILE A 386 14.76 -8.30 -22.59
C ILE A 386 14.89 -9.17 -21.32
N GLY A 387 13.89 -9.99 -21.00
CA GLY A 387 13.91 -10.87 -19.83
C GLY A 387 15.04 -11.92 -19.86
N LEU A 388 15.32 -12.50 -21.03
CA LEU A 388 16.44 -13.43 -21.23
C LEU A 388 17.80 -12.74 -21.03
N HIS A 389 17.98 -11.52 -21.56
CA HIS A 389 19.21 -10.76 -21.33
C HIS A 389 19.40 -10.36 -19.86
N ILE A 390 18.33 -9.96 -19.15
CA ILE A 390 18.39 -9.71 -17.70
C ILE A 390 18.81 -11.00 -16.96
N ALA A 391 18.21 -12.13 -17.31
CA ALA A 391 18.50 -13.40 -16.65
C ALA A 391 19.96 -13.88 -16.86
N GLU A 392 20.50 -13.71 -18.06
CA GLU A 392 21.91 -13.99 -18.35
C GLU A 392 22.85 -13.10 -17.51
N LEU A 393 22.61 -11.79 -17.52
CA LEU A 393 23.44 -10.81 -16.82
C LEU A 393 23.41 -11.00 -15.29
N LEU A 394 22.24 -11.28 -14.71
CA LEU A 394 22.13 -11.59 -13.28
C LEU A 394 22.79 -12.93 -12.90
N SER A 395 22.76 -13.93 -13.79
CA SER A 395 23.48 -15.19 -13.58
C SER A 395 24.99 -14.99 -13.56
N ARG A 396 25.52 -14.09 -14.42
CA ARG A 396 26.95 -13.69 -14.42
C ARG A 396 27.36 -12.96 -13.14
N GLU A 397 26.45 -12.21 -12.50
CA GLU A 397 26.63 -11.62 -11.17
C GLU A 397 26.52 -12.64 -10.00
N GLY A 398 26.19 -13.90 -10.31
CA GLY A 398 26.07 -15.01 -9.36
C GLY A 398 24.72 -15.09 -8.64
N ALA A 399 23.69 -14.40 -9.14
CA ALA A 399 22.33 -14.52 -8.61
C ALA A 399 21.66 -15.83 -9.09
N LYS A 400 20.70 -16.32 -8.31
CA LYS A 400 19.89 -17.50 -8.65
C LYS A 400 18.64 -17.04 -9.40
N VAL A 401 18.73 -17.00 -10.73
CA VAL A 401 17.62 -16.49 -11.56
C VAL A 401 16.60 -17.58 -11.85
N ILE A 402 15.31 -17.22 -11.76
CA ILE A 402 14.20 -18.05 -12.23
C ILE A 402 13.38 -17.23 -13.22
N LEU A 403 13.13 -17.78 -14.40
CA LEU A 403 12.24 -17.20 -15.40
C LEU A 403 10.84 -17.80 -15.26
N THR A 404 9.78 -17.00 -15.28
CA THR A 404 8.40 -17.53 -15.37
C THR A 404 8.17 -18.24 -16.71
N ARG A 405 8.80 -17.74 -17.78
CA ARG A 405 8.99 -18.43 -19.07
C ARG A 405 10.33 -18.07 -19.69
N ALA A 406 11.01 -19.05 -20.29
CA ALA A 406 12.21 -18.86 -21.10
C ALA A 406 11.92 -18.95 -22.63
N GLU A 407 10.65 -19.09 -22.99
CA GLU A 407 10.16 -19.39 -24.35
C GLU A 407 8.78 -18.73 -24.58
N ASP A 408 8.23 -18.87 -25.79
CA ASP A 408 6.90 -18.36 -26.14
C ASP A 408 5.76 -19.29 -25.69
N LYS A 409 5.61 -19.44 -24.37
CA LYS A 409 4.48 -20.14 -23.75
C LYS A 409 3.64 -19.21 -22.88
N ALA A 410 2.35 -19.53 -22.76
CA ALA A 410 1.48 -18.87 -21.78
C ALA A 410 1.86 -19.29 -20.36
N VAL A 411 1.73 -18.37 -19.41
CA VAL A 411 1.90 -18.61 -17.96
C VAL A 411 0.78 -17.86 -17.24
N GLY A 412 0.10 -18.54 -16.31
CA GLY A 412 -1.04 -18.01 -15.58
C GLY A 412 -0.71 -16.76 -14.77
N LEU A 413 -1.64 -15.81 -14.69
CA LEU A 413 -1.42 -14.51 -14.05
C LEU A 413 -0.97 -14.65 -12.58
N TYR A 414 -1.60 -15.55 -11.83
CA TYR A 414 -1.23 -15.83 -10.44
C TYR A 414 -0.05 -16.82 -10.32
N GLU A 415 0.12 -17.72 -11.30
CA GLU A 415 1.20 -18.73 -11.37
C GLU A 415 2.58 -18.06 -11.33
N ARG A 416 2.75 -16.95 -12.05
CA ARG A 416 3.95 -16.10 -12.05
C ARG A 416 4.40 -15.72 -10.63
N THR A 417 3.45 -15.28 -9.80
CA THR A 417 3.71 -14.94 -8.39
C THR A 417 3.75 -16.14 -7.46
N ALA A 418 3.04 -17.23 -7.78
CA ALA A 418 3.08 -18.47 -6.99
C ALA A 418 4.48 -19.11 -7.06
N LEU A 419 5.07 -19.14 -8.25
CA LEU A 419 6.48 -19.50 -8.50
C LEU A 419 7.42 -18.61 -7.67
N ALA A 420 7.26 -17.28 -7.71
CA ALA A 420 8.13 -16.36 -6.97
C ALA A 420 8.01 -16.47 -5.45
N ASN A 421 6.78 -16.63 -4.94
CA ASN A 421 6.50 -16.78 -3.52
C ASN A 421 6.98 -18.14 -2.97
N GLY A 422 6.83 -19.21 -3.75
CA GLY A 422 7.27 -20.56 -3.40
C GLY A 422 8.79 -20.71 -3.44
N ALA A 423 9.46 -20.05 -4.41
CA ALA A 423 10.91 -19.97 -4.47
C ALA A 423 11.54 -19.04 -3.41
N ASN A 424 10.72 -18.34 -2.60
CA ASN A 424 11.18 -17.30 -1.68
C ASN A 424 12.10 -16.26 -2.35
N ALA A 425 11.67 -15.79 -3.53
CA ALA A 425 12.44 -14.83 -4.31
C ALA A 425 12.69 -13.54 -3.52
N HIS A 426 13.88 -12.97 -3.68
CA HIS A 426 14.29 -11.71 -3.07
C HIS A 426 13.74 -10.51 -3.86
N PHE A 427 13.56 -10.67 -5.17
CA PHE A 427 13.06 -9.65 -6.08
C PHE A 427 12.21 -10.29 -7.19
N PHE A 428 11.18 -9.59 -7.64
CA PHE A 428 10.34 -9.96 -8.79
C PHE A 428 10.29 -8.81 -9.79
N LEU A 429 10.79 -9.04 -11.02
CA LEU A 429 10.82 -8.05 -12.10
C LEU A 429 9.96 -8.53 -13.27
N SER A 430 8.76 -7.96 -13.42
CA SER A 430 7.90 -8.21 -14.58
C SER A 430 8.21 -7.23 -15.71
N ILE A 431 8.35 -7.72 -16.93
CA ILE A 431 8.87 -6.97 -18.09
C ILE A 431 7.78 -6.84 -19.16
N HIS A 432 7.42 -5.60 -19.50
CA HIS A 432 6.26 -5.26 -20.33
C HIS A 432 6.54 -4.08 -21.30
N CYS A 433 5.63 -3.83 -22.24
CA CYS A 433 5.69 -2.72 -23.20
C CYS A 433 4.31 -2.07 -23.40
N ASP A 434 4.08 -0.97 -22.70
CA ASP A 434 2.84 -0.19 -22.64
C ASP A 434 2.19 0.08 -24.03
N SER A 435 0.87 0.21 -24.04
CA SER A 435 0.10 0.63 -25.19
C SER A 435 -1.20 1.29 -24.75
N ASN A 436 -1.48 2.46 -25.32
CA ASN A 436 -2.68 3.24 -25.03
C ASN A 436 -3.72 3.14 -26.19
N PRO A 437 -4.94 3.68 -26.03
CA PRO A 437 -5.97 3.62 -27.09
C PRO A 437 -5.72 4.51 -28.31
N ARG A 438 -4.74 5.42 -28.30
CA ARG A 438 -4.49 6.40 -29.38
C ARG A 438 -3.01 6.38 -29.79
N PRO A 439 -2.64 5.72 -30.90
CA PRO A 439 -1.26 5.62 -31.35
C PRO A 439 -0.49 6.96 -31.31
N ASN A 440 0.73 6.89 -30.81
CA ASN A 440 1.61 8.02 -30.52
C ASN A 440 1.13 9.04 -29.45
N SER A 441 0.06 8.81 -28.68
CA SER A 441 -0.41 9.78 -27.66
C SER A 441 0.36 9.74 -26.33
N ALA A 442 1.29 8.80 -26.16
CA ALA A 442 2.22 8.75 -25.04
C ALA A 442 3.53 8.05 -25.46
N SER A 443 4.61 8.36 -24.74
CA SER A 443 5.96 7.80 -24.91
C SER A 443 6.60 7.72 -23.53
N GLY A 444 7.58 6.83 -23.36
CA GLY A 444 8.44 6.80 -22.17
C GLY A 444 8.33 5.56 -21.29
N THR A 445 9.34 5.37 -20.45
CA THR A 445 9.44 4.27 -19.49
C THR A 445 8.62 4.58 -18.22
N THR A 446 7.80 3.64 -17.77
CA THR A 446 7.11 3.69 -16.46
C THR A 446 7.49 2.47 -15.63
N ILE A 447 7.61 2.61 -14.31
CA ILE A 447 7.76 1.43 -13.42
C ILE A 447 6.67 1.45 -12.37
N TYR A 448 5.88 0.37 -12.30
CA TYR A 448 4.79 0.21 -11.34
C TYR A 448 5.22 -0.63 -10.14
N TYR A 449 4.77 -0.25 -8.94
CA TYR A 449 4.91 -0.98 -7.69
C TYR A 449 3.55 -1.07 -6.97
N HIS A 450 3.37 -2.02 -6.03
CA HIS A 450 2.07 -2.18 -5.36
C HIS A 450 1.76 -1.08 -4.34
N LYS A 451 0.61 -0.40 -4.48
CA LYS A 451 0.02 0.53 -3.50
C LYS A 451 1.03 1.49 -2.86
N ASP A 452 1.41 1.23 -1.62
CA ASP A 452 2.29 2.02 -0.76
C ASP A 452 3.59 1.29 -0.38
N ASP A 453 3.93 0.17 -1.04
CA ASP A 453 5.19 -0.56 -0.79
C ASP A 453 6.42 0.29 -1.11
N ALA A 454 6.99 0.84 -0.04
CA ALA A 454 8.16 1.68 -0.05
C ALA A 454 9.41 1.00 -0.60
N ASP A 455 9.55 -0.33 -0.43
CA ASP A 455 10.73 -1.05 -0.89
C ASP A 455 10.63 -1.34 -2.38
N SER A 456 9.44 -1.73 -2.85
CA SER A 456 9.15 -1.89 -4.27
C SER A 456 9.27 -0.56 -5.04
N ARG A 457 8.87 0.58 -4.43
CA ARG A 457 9.15 1.91 -5.00
C ARG A 457 10.65 2.24 -5.01
N ALA A 458 11.38 1.94 -3.94
CA ALA A 458 12.83 2.17 -3.85
C ALA A 458 13.62 1.36 -4.89
N LEU A 459 13.19 0.11 -5.12
CA LEU A 459 13.65 -0.74 -6.22
C LEU A 459 13.36 -0.08 -7.56
N GLY A 460 12.10 0.25 -7.84
CA GLY A 460 11.69 0.89 -9.09
C GLY A 460 12.48 2.16 -9.39
N GLN A 461 12.80 2.98 -8.37
CA GLN A 461 13.58 4.20 -8.55
C GLN A 461 15.03 3.91 -8.95
N ALA A 462 15.67 2.92 -8.32
CA ALA A 462 17.02 2.51 -8.68
C ALA A 462 17.11 1.92 -10.10
N LEU A 463 16.07 1.18 -10.54
CA LEU A 463 15.97 0.71 -11.92
C LEU A 463 15.78 1.87 -12.91
N LEU A 464 14.83 2.76 -12.64
CA LEU A 464 14.49 3.87 -13.53
C LEU A 464 15.67 4.84 -13.71
N ASN A 465 16.39 5.16 -12.62
CA ASN A 465 17.61 5.98 -12.65
C ASN A 465 18.67 5.46 -13.63
N GLU A 466 18.78 4.15 -13.85
CA GLU A 466 19.74 3.57 -14.81
C GLU A 466 19.15 3.42 -16.22
N ILE A 467 17.85 3.16 -16.35
CA ILE A 467 17.19 3.02 -17.66
C ILE A 467 17.19 4.36 -18.41
N VAL A 468 16.86 5.47 -17.74
CA VAL A 468 16.77 6.80 -18.38
C VAL A 468 18.10 7.27 -18.98
N LYS A 469 19.23 6.82 -18.42
CA LYS A 469 20.59 7.13 -18.91
C LYS A 469 20.93 6.47 -20.25
N VAL A 470 20.23 5.40 -20.64
CA VAL A 470 20.55 4.61 -21.85
C VAL A 470 19.38 4.42 -22.83
N SER A 471 18.15 4.66 -22.40
CA SER A 471 16.97 4.43 -23.24
C SER A 471 16.81 5.50 -24.33
N GLY A 472 17.13 6.76 -24.02
CA GLY A 472 16.73 7.89 -24.87
C GLY A 472 15.20 7.98 -25.02
N LEU A 473 14.45 7.53 -24.01
CA LEU A 473 13.01 7.64 -23.86
C LEU A 473 12.70 8.54 -22.65
N PRO A 474 11.59 9.31 -22.65
CA PRO A 474 11.25 10.15 -21.51
C PRO A 474 10.92 9.32 -20.27
N SER A 475 11.28 9.82 -19.08
CA SER A 475 10.84 9.23 -17.82
C SER A 475 9.36 9.53 -17.58
N ARG A 476 8.60 8.54 -17.12
CA ARG A 476 7.22 8.72 -16.61
C ARG A 476 7.15 8.56 -15.09
N GLY A 477 8.29 8.36 -14.44
CA GLY A 477 8.43 8.16 -13.00
C GLY A 477 8.02 6.76 -12.53
N VAL A 478 8.32 6.49 -11.26
CA VAL A 478 7.88 5.28 -10.54
C VAL A 478 6.50 5.53 -9.94
N ARG A 479 5.53 4.64 -10.20
CA ARG A 479 4.11 4.86 -9.90
C ARG A 479 3.50 3.73 -9.09
N SER A 480 2.58 4.09 -8.20
CA SER A 480 1.69 3.10 -7.59
C SER A 480 0.80 2.50 -8.68
N ASP A 481 0.69 1.17 -8.71
CA ASP A 481 -0.24 0.45 -9.59
C ASP A 481 -1.72 0.82 -9.36
N SER A 482 -2.00 1.48 -8.24
CA SER A 482 -3.31 2.03 -7.87
C SER A 482 -3.77 3.18 -8.78
N VAL A 483 -2.89 3.73 -9.62
CA VAL A 483 -3.28 4.70 -10.69
C VAL A 483 -3.88 4.01 -11.92
N LEU A 484 -3.73 2.69 -12.06
CA LEU A 484 -4.34 1.89 -13.13
C LEU A 484 -5.60 1.18 -12.63
N TYR A 485 -5.50 0.52 -11.48
CA TYR A 485 -6.58 -0.23 -10.86
C TYR A 485 -6.52 -0.04 -9.34
N GLN A 486 -7.63 0.31 -8.68
CA GLN A 486 -7.67 0.47 -7.20
C GLN A 486 -7.20 -0.79 -6.42
N THR A 487 -7.30 -1.94 -7.08
CA THR A 487 -6.86 -3.27 -6.62
C THR A 487 -5.35 -3.45 -6.69
N GLY A 488 -4.68 -2.70 -7.56
CA GLY A 488 -3.33 -2.93 -8.04
C GLY A 488 -3.22 -3.92 -9.21
N LEU A 489 -2.02 -4.06 -9.77
CA LEU A 489 -1.71 -5.07 -10.77
C LEU A 489 -1.56 -6.43 -10.07
N ALA A 490 -2.18 -7.49 -10.61
CA ALA A 490 -2.21 -8.80 -9.92
C ALA A 490 -0.81 -9.33 -9.58
N VAL A 491 0.14 -9.25 -10.52
CA VAL A 491 1.53 -9.71 -10.33
C VAL A 491 2.29 -8.94 -9.24
N LEU A 492 1.84 -7.72 -8.89
CA LEU A 492 2.42 -6.92 -7.82
C LEU A 492 1.67 -7.16 -6.50
N ARG A 493 0.32 -7.12 -6.53
CA ARG A 493 -0.55 -7.41 -5.37
C ARG A 493 -0.28 -8.78 -4.73
N THR A 494 0.00 -9.82 -5.51
CA THR A 494 0.20 -11.18 -4.96
C THR A 494 1.66 -11.58 -4.78
N SER A 495 2.63 -10.69 -5.06
CA SER A 495 4.04 -10.90 -4.71
C SER A 495 4.30 -10.54 -3.25
N GLN A 496 5.18 -11.29 -2.56
CA GLN A 496 5.49 -11.09 -1.13
C GLN A 496 6.86 -10.43 -0.89
N MET A 497 7.69 -10.36 -1.92
CA MET A 497 8.99 -9.68 -1.97
C MET A 497 8.88 -8.33 -2.69
N PRO A 498 9.89 -7.45 -2.62
CA PRO A 498 9.94 -6.25 -3.45
C PRO A 498 9.76 -6.60 -4.94
N ALA A 499 8.72 -6.03 -5.55
CA ALA A 499 8.19 -6.46 -6.83
C ALA A 499 7.78 -5.26 -7.69
N VAL A 500 8.20 -5.24 -8.95
CA VAL A 500 7.90 -4.17 -9.91
C VAL A 500 7.52 -4.71 -11.28
N LEU A 501 6.69 -3.94 -12.00
CA LEU A 501 6.40 -4.13 -13.42
C LEU A 501 7.00 -2.96 -14.19
N ILE A 502 7.83 -3.28 -15.17
CA ILE A 502 8.63 -2.33 -15.94
C ILE A 502 8.02 -2.20 -17.33
N GLU A 503 7.35 -1.08 -17.57
CA GLU A 503 6.94 -0.67 -18.91
C GLU A 503 8.12 0.00 -19.61
N VAL A 504 8.79 -0.72 -20.51
CA VAL A 504 10.05 -0.23 -21.11
C VAL A 504 9.81 0.98 -22.02
N GLY A 505 8.70 1.01 -22.76
CA GLY A 505 8.26 2.09 -23.64
C GLY A 505 6.97 1.70 -24.37
N TYR A 506 6.39 2.64 -25.13
CA TYR A 506 5.08 2.45 -25.77
C TYR A 506 5.16 1.73 -27.12
N LEU A 507 4.65 0.50 -27.24
CA LEU A 507 4.70 -0.26 -28.50
C LEU A 507 3.91 0.42 -29.64
N ASN A 508 2.87 1.19 -29.30
CA ASN A 508 2.05 1.94 -30.25
C ASN A 508 2.55 3.37 -30.52
N HIS A 509 3.70 3.78 -29.95
CA HIS A 509 4.41 5.03 -30.28
C HIS A 509 5.59 4.71 -31.21
N SER A 510 5.74 5.43 -32.32
CA SER A 510 6.68 5.10 -33.39
C SER A 510 8.15 5.11 -32.95
N PHE A 511 8.57 6.14 -32.23
CA PHE A 511 9.94 6.31 -31.73
C PHE A 511 10.31 5.30 -30.63
N ASP A 512 9.34 4.92 -29.80
CA ASP A 512 9.50 3.91 -28.75
C ASP A 512 9.58 2.53 -29.40
N ARG A 513 8.64 2.18 -30.29
CA ARG A 513 8.66 0.93 -31.05
C ARG A 513 9.97 0.72 -31.81
N ALA A 514 10.48 1.75 -32.48
CA ALA A 514 11.75 1.69 -33.21
C ALA A 514 12.96 1.36 -32.31
N LYS A 515 12.88 1.69 -31.02
CA LYS A 515 13.83 1.24 -29.99
C LYS A 515 13.50 -0.16 -29.48
N LEU A 516 12.24 -0.41 -29.10
CA LEU A 516 11.79 -1.70 -28.54
C LEU A 516 12.07 -2.90 -29.44
N VAL A 517 12.04 -2.75 -30.78
CA VAL A 517 12.38 -3.83 -31.72
C VAL A 517 13.89 -3.94 -32.02
N ASN A 518 14.72 -3.02 -31.55
CA ASN A 518 16.17 -3.02 -31.79
C ASN A 518 16.87 -3.91 -30.75
N PRO A 519 17.56 -5.01 -31.13
CA PRO A 519 18.18 -5.93 -30.18
C PRO A 519 19.25 -5.29 -29.29
N ASP A 520 19.97 -4.27 -29.76
CA ASP A 520 21.00 -3.60 -28.96
C ASP A 520 20.40 -2.60 -27.96
N PHE A 521 19.22 -2.04 -28.24
CA PHE A 521 18.44 -1.33 -27.23
C PHE A 521 17.93 -2.30 -26.16
N GLN A 522 17.42 -3.48 -26.55
CA GLN A 522 16.96 -4.51 -25.61
C GLN A 522 18.09 -4.93 -24.64
N LYS A 523 19.31 -5.15 -25.16
CA LYS A 523 20.51 -5.39 -24.35
C LYS A 523 20.84 -4.23 -23.41
N ARG A 524 20.95 -2.98 -23.92
CA ARG A 524 21.28 -1.81 -23.08
C ARG A 524 20.28 -1.57 -21.96
N VAL A 525 18.99 -1.80 -22.20
CA VAL A 525 17.95 -1.70 -21.16
C VAL A 525 18.06 -2.84 -20.15
N ALA A 526 18.35 -4.08 -20.58
CA ALA A 526 18.61 -5.19 -19.68
C ALA A 526 19.83 -4.92 -18.78
N GLU A 527 20.93 -4.41 -19.34
CA GLU A 527 22.12 -3.97 -18.60
C GLU A 527 21.79 -2.87 -17.57
N ALA A 528 20.97 -1.89 -17.95
CA ALA A 528 20.53 -0.83 -17.04
C ALA A 528 19.67 -1.36 -15.89
N ILE A 529 18.74 -2.28 -16.16
CA ILE A 529 17.94 -2.94 -15.12
C ILE A 529 18.86 -3.70 -14.14
N VAL A 530 19.88 -4.40 -14.65
CA VAL A 530 20.85 -5.11 -13.79
C VAL A 530 21.74 -4.15 -13.00
N ARG A 531 22.21 -3.05 -13.59
CA ARG A 531 22.95 -1.99 -12.85
C ARG A 531 22.09 -1.35 -11.76
N GLY A 532 20.83 -1.04 -12.05
CA GLY A 532 19.90 -0.47 -11.08
C GLY A 532 19.60 -1.41 -9.91
N LEU A 533 19.37 -2.70 -10.20
CA LEU A 533 19.17 -3.70 -9.15
C LEU A 533 20.44 -3.91 -8.31
N LYS A 534 21.62 -3.87 -8.94
CA LYS A 534 22.91 -3.94 -8.26
C LYS A 534 23.12 -2.73 -7.35
N ALA A 535 22.83 -1.51 -7.81
CA ALA A 535 22.92 -0.31 -6.99
C ALA A 535 21.96 -0.35 -5.79
N HIS A 536 20.70 -0.76 -6.00
CA HIS A 536 19.70 -0.97 -4.95
C HIS A 536 20.18 -1.97 -3.88
N VAL A 537 20.71 -3.12 -4.31
CA VAL A 537 21.21 -4.18 -3.43
C VAL A 537 22.48 -3.78 -2.70
N GLU A 538 23.48 -3.24 -3.40
CA GLU A 538 24.77 -2.84 -2.82
C GLU A 538 24.67 -1.53 -2.02
N GLY A 539 23.54 -0.82 -2.11
CA GLY A 539 23.26 0.39 -1.33
C GLY A 539 24.04 1.61 -1.82
N ARG A 540 24.07 1.83 -3.13
CA ARG A 540 24.71 2.98 -3.81
C ARG A 540 23.68 3.89 -4.50
#